data_AF-A0A3S4H6A5-F1
#
_entry.id   AF-A0A3S4H6A5-F1
#
_cell.length_a   1.000
_cell.length_b   1.000
_cell.length_c   1.000
_cell.angle_alpha   90.00
_cell.angle_beta   90.00
_cell.angle_gamma   90.00
#
_symmetry.space_group_name_H-M   'P 1'
#
loop_
_entity.id
_entity.type
_entity.pdbx_description
1 polymer ?
#
loop_
_entity_poly.entity_id
_entity_poly.type
_entity_poly.pdbx_seq_one_letter_code
_entity_poly.pdbx_strand_id
1 'polypeptide(L)'
;MIRKYFVPALMAAALLTGCQAPQGKFTRSRWRRMKSYGFTESNGDWSLGLSDSILFDKNDYRLRPDSRQQITTMASRLAATGITHSRLEGHTDNYGEDWLQ
;
A
#
# COMPACT_ATOMS: atom_id res chain seq x y z
N MET A 1 21.15 -45.56 27.09
CA MET A 1 21.02 -44.25 27.76
C MET A 1 20.43 -43.14 26.89
N ILE A 2 20.35 -43.30 25.56
CA ILE A 2 19.86 -42.28 24.61
C ILE A 2 18.35 -41.97 24.74
N ARG A 3 17.53 -42.94 25.19
CA ARG A 3 16.06 -42.78 25.28
C ARG A 3 15.59 -41.70 26.27
N LYS A 4 16.40 -41.36 27.28
CA LYS A 4 16.09 -40.31 28.27
C LYS A 4 16.23 -38.88 27.73
N TYR A 5 17.04 -38.69 26.68
CA TYR A 5 17.29 -37.36 26.08
C TYR A 5 16.36 -37.06 24.91
N PHE A 6 15.63 -38.06 24.41
CA PHE A 6 14.77 -37.91 23.25
C PHE A 6 13.56 -37.01 23.53
N VAL A 7 12.95 -37.16 24.71
CA VAL A 7 11.78 -36.37 25.14
C VAL A 7 12.12 -34.89 25.33
N PRO A 8 13.16 -34.50 26.09
CA PRO A 8 13.51 -33.08 26.22
C PRO A 8 14.01 -32.46 24.92
N ALA A 9 14.69 -33.23 24.05
CA ALA A 9 15.11 -32.74 22.74
C ALA A 9 13.92 -32.44 21.81
N LEU A 10 12.89 -33.30 21.83
CA LEU A 10 11.68 -33.11 21.03
C LEU A 10 10.84 -31.92 21.54
N MET A 11 10.79 -31.74 22.86
CA MET A 11 10.13 -30.59 23.48
C MET A 11 10.86 -29.26 23.19
N ALA A 12 12.19 -29.26 23.19
CA ALA A 12 12.99 -28.11 22.79
C ALA A 12 12.78 -27.76 21.30
N ALA A 13 12.74 -28.76 20.41
CA ALA A 13 12.49 -28.55 18.99
C ALA A 13 11.08 -27.98 18.73
N ALA A 14 10.07 -28.37 19.51
CA ALA A 14 8.71 -27.84 19.40
C ALA A 14 8.60 -26.37 19.85
N LEU A 15 9.44 -25.92 20.79
CA LEU A 15 9.49 -24.51 21.20
C LEU A 15 10.14 -23.61 20.13
N LEU A 16 11.05 -24.16 19.31
CA LEU A 16 11.73 -23.44 18.22
C LEU A 16 10.84 -23.19 16.99
N THR A 17 9.74 -23.94 16.81
CA THR A 17 8.82 -23.72 15.68
C THR A 17 7.79 -22.61 15.93
N GLY A 18 7.75 -22.02 17.13
CA GLY A 18 6.80 -20.98 17.51
C GLY A 18 7.07 -19.58 16.94
N CYS A 19 8.22 -19.33 16.30
CA CYS A 19 8.61 -17.99 15.87
C CYS A 19 8.31 -17.70 14.38
N GLN A 20 7.21 -18.24 13.85
CA GLN A 20 6.74 -17.86 12.52
C GLN A 20 5.89 -16.59 12.64
N ALA A 21 6.57 -15.46 12.90
CA ALA A 21 5.93 -14.15 12.85
C ALA A 21 5.38 -13.92 11.42
N PRO A 22 4.08 -13.58 11.25
CA PRO A 22 3.55 -13.27 9.93
C PRO A 22 4.24 -11.99 9.44
N GLN A 23 5.21 -12.14 8.55
CA GLN A 23 5.95 -11.02 7.99
C GLN A 23 5.06 -10.26 7.02
N GLY A 24 4.54 -9.13 7.49
CA GLY A 24 3.93 -8.09 6.67
C GLY A 24 2.43 -8.27 6.44
N LYS A 25 1.71 -7.14 6.43
CA LYS A 25 0.25 -7.04 6.16
C LYS A 25 -0.16 -7.57 4.77
N PHE A 26 0.78 -7.90 3.89
CA PHE A 26 0.52 -8.29 2.50
C PHE A 26 1.31 -9.53 2.06
N THR A 27 0.63 -10.51 1.46
CA THR A 27 1.23 -11.71 0.87
C THR A 27 2.24 -11.35 -0.22
N ARG A 28 3.40 -12.03 -0.27
CA ARG A 28 4.52 -11.77 -1.22
C ARG A 28 4.12 -11.70 -2.71
N SER A 29 3.00 -12.27 -3.13
CA SER A 29 2.52 -12.17 -4.52
C SER A 29 1.82 -10.83 -4.85
N ARG A 30 1.29 -10.13 -3.84
CA ARG A 30 0.46 -8.93 -3.99
C ARG A 30 1.30 -7.67 -4.22
N TRP A 31 2.45 -7.53 -3.54
CA TRP A 31 3.29 -6.33 -3.65
C TRP A 31 3.89 -6.13 -5.06
N ARG A 32 4.15 -7.21 -5.80
CA ARG A 32 4.73 -7.11 -7.15
C ARG A 32 3.79 -6.38 -8.12
N ARG A 33 2.47 -6.55 -7.96
CA ARG A 33 1.47 -5.80 -8.72
C ARG A 33 1.40 -4.34 -8.27
N MET A 34 1.46 -4.08 -6.96
CA MET A 34 1.46 -2.72 -6.41
C MET A 34 2.68 -1.91 -6.89
N LYS A 35 3.88 -2.49 -6.88
CA LYS A 35 5.09 -1.85 -7.44
C LYS A 35 4.96 -1.57 -8.94
N SER A 36 4.36 -2.48 -9.71
CA SER A 36 4.13 -2.24 -11.15
C SER A 36 3.15 -1.09 -11.44
N TYR A 37 2.31 -0.74 -10.46
CA TYR A 37 1.40 0.42 -10.54
C TYR A 37 2.02 1.72 -10.01
N GLY A 38 3.30 1.70 -9.60
CA GLY A 38 4.00 2.88 -9.11
C GLY A 38 3.81 3.17 -7.62
N PHE A 39 3.25 2.24 -6.84
CA PHE A 39 3.18 2.42 -5.39
C PHE A 39 4.57 2.35 -4.75
N THR A 40 4.80 3.24 -3.79
CA THR A 40 5.97 3.26 -2.94
C THR A 40 5.60 2.81 -1.52
N GLU A 41 6.53 2.14 -0.85
CA GLU A 41 6.36 1.70 0.53
C GLU A 41 7.05 2.70 1.45
N SER A 42 6.33 3.18 2.45
CA SER A 42 6.86 4.05 3.50
C SER A 42 6.25 3.65 4.84
N ASN A 43 7.10 3.36 5.82
CA ASN A 43 6.69 3.00 7.19
C ASN A 43 5.64 1.86 7.29
N GLY A 44 5.64 0.94 6.33
CA GLY A 44 4.68 -0.19 6.27
C GLY A 44 3.33 0.14 5.65
N ASP A 45 3.15 1.38 5.18
CA ASP A 45 2.03 1.81 4.35
C ASP A 45 2.47 1.94 2.89
N TRP A 46 1.50 1.79 1.98
CA TRP A 46 1.72 1.88 0.55
C TRP A 46 0.97 3.08 0.00
N SER A 47 1.69 3.99 -0.64
CA SER A 47 1.12 5.19 -1.25
C SER A 47 1.39 5.22 -2.74
N LEU A 48 0.50 5.87 -3.48
CA LEU A 48 0.68 6.18 -4.89
C LEU A 48 0.53 7.68 -5.04
N GLY A 49 1.60 8.35 -5.44
CA GLY A 49 1.56 9.75 -5.83
C GLY A 49 0.90 9.88 -7.20
N LEU A 50 -0.19 10.64 -7.27
CA LEU A 50 -0.74 11.15 -8.53
C LEU A 50 -0.31 12.61 -8.63
N SER A 51 0.18 13.03 -9.79
CA SER A 51 0.58 14.43 -9.99
C SER A 51 -0.66 15.30 -10.21
N ASP A 52 -0.81 16.36 -9.42
CA ASP A 52 -1.97 17.27 -9.48
C ASP A 52 -2.13 17.96 -10.84
N SER A 53 -1.02 18.32 -11.51
CA SER A 53 -1.04 18.93 -12.85
C SER A 53 -1.61 18.02 -13.93
N ILE A 54 -1.66 16.71 -13.66
CA ILE A 54 -2.26 15.73 -14.56
C ILE A 54 -3.75 15.60 -14.27
N LEU A 55 -4.19 15.82 -13.02
CA LEU A 55 -5.56 15.54 -12.59
C LEU A 55 -6.53 16.69 -12.82
N PHE A 56 -6.09 17.91 -12.56
CA PHE A 56 -6.93 19.11 -12.54
C PHE A 56 -6.35 20.18 -13.47
N ASP A 57 -7.22 21.07 -13.97
CA ASP A 57 -6.75 22.33 -14.55
C ASP A 57 -6.38 23.32 -13.43
N LYS A 58 -5.63 24.38 -13.77
CA LYS A 58 -5.19 25.39 -12.77
C LYS A 58 -6.40 26.03 -12.11
N ASN A 59 -6.43 26.05 -10.77
CA ASN A 59 -7.51 26.59 -9.95
C ASN A 59 -8.88 25.92 -10.21
N ASP A 60 -8.91 24.67 -10.70
CA ASP A 60 -10.14 23.88 -10.87
C ASP A 60 -10.13 22.65 -9.95
N TYR A 61 -11.30 22.25 -9.48
CA TYR A 61 -11.53 21.02 -8.70
C TYR A 61 -12.07 19.87 -9.57
N ARG A 62 -12.41 20.14 -10.83
CA ARG A 62 -12.96 19.15 -11.76
C ARG A 62 -11.83 18.34 -12.37
N LEU A 63 -12.00 17.02 -12.32
CA LEU A 63 -11.10 16.12 -13.04
C LEU A 63 -11.24 16.32 -14.54
N ARG A 64 -10.09 16.44 -15.22
CA ARG A 64 -10.05 16.42 -16.68
C ARG A 64 -10.56 15.06 -17.18
N PRO A 65 -11.21 14.98 -18.36
CA PRO A 65 -11.79 13.72 -18.86
C PRO A 65 -10.79 12.57 -18.93
N ASP A 66 -9.58 12.83 -19.43
CA ASP A 66 -8.50 11.84 -19.53
C ASP A 66 -8.07 11.32 -18.15
N SER A 67 -7.96 12.23 -17.19
CA SER A 67 -7.56 11.93 -15.81
C SER A 67 -8.62 11.08 -15.11
N ARG A 68 -9.90 11.37 -15.37
CA ARG A 68 -11.02 10.55 -14.88
C ARG A 68 -10.95 9.13 -15.42
N GLN A 69 -10.63 8.95 -16.71
CA GLN A 69 -10.47 7.62 -17.31
C GLN A 69 -9.26 6.86 -16.73
N GLN A 70 -8.13 7.55 -16.53
CA GLN A 70 -6.94 6.97 -15.91
C GLN A 70 -7.21 6.53 -14.46
N ILE A 71 -7.82 7.40 -13.63
CA ILE A 71 -8.19 7.08 -12.25
C ILE A 71 -9.15 5.88 -12.21
N THR A 72 -10.15 5.84 -13.09
CA THR A 72 -11.12 4.73 -13.14
C THR A 72 -10.44 3.41 -13.49
N THR A 73 -9.52 3.43 -14.45
CA THR A 73 -8.74 2.25 -14.85
C THR A 73 -7.84 1.76 -13.71
N MET A 74 -7.20 2.68 -13.00
CA MET A 74 -6.37 2.36 -11.84
C MET A 74 -7.20 1.80 -10.69
N ALA A 75 -8.30 2.46 -10.34
CA ALA A 75 -9.19 2.07 -9.24
C ALA A 75 -9.77 0.66 -9.47
N SER A 76 -10.21 0.35 -10.70
CA SER A 76 -10.71 -1.00 -11.04
C SER A 76 -9.64 -2.08 -10.90
N ARG A 77 -8.40 -1.80 -11.33
CA ARG A 77 -7.25 -2.71 -11.15
C ARG A 77 -6.92 -2.94 -9.68
N LEU A 78 -6.94 -1.88 -8.86
CA LEU A 78 -6.66 -1.98 -7.43
C LEU A 78 -7.75 -2.76 -6.69
N ALA A 79 -9.02 -2.50 -6.99
CA ALA A 79 -10.16 -3.24 -6.43
C ALA A 79 -10.04 -4.76 -6.71
N ALA A 80 -9.60 -5.14 -7.91
CA ALA A 80 -9.38 -6.54 -8.27
C ALA A 80 -8.29 -7.26 -7.45
N THR A 81 -7.44 -6.53 -6.72
CA THR A 81 -6.41 -7.13 -5.84
C THR A 81 -6.92 -7.50 -4.44
N GLY A 82 -8.18 -7.15 -4.13
CA GLY A 82 -8.81 -7.38 -2.83
C GLY A 82 -8.48 -6.31 -1.79
N ILE A 83 -8.05 -5.11 -2.22
CA ILE A 83 -7.90 -3.95 -1.33
C ILE A 83 -9.31 -3.41 -1.05
N THR A 84 -9.72 -3.45 0.21
CA THR A 84 -11.06 -3.00 0.66
C THR A 84 -11.03 -1.67 1.39
N HIS A 85 -9.85 -1.19 1.78
CA HIS A 85 -9.65 0.06 2.49
C HIS A 85 -8.59 0.88 1.75
N SER A 86 -8.89 2.15 1.52
CA SER A 86 -7.97 3.12 0.93
C SER A 86 -8.14 4.48 1.62
N ARG A 87 -7.08 5.29 1.57
CA ARG A 87 -7.07 6.68 2.01
C ARG A 87 -6.64 7.55 0.83
N LEU A 88 -7.31 8.68 0.63
CA LEU A 88 -6.96 9.68 -0.36
C LEU A 88 -6.51 10.96 0.38
N GLU A 89 -5.35 11.49 0.01
CA GLU A 89 -4.79 12.71 0.60
C GLU A 89 -4.52 13.70 -0.54
N GLY A 90 -5.14 14.87 -0.48
CA GLY A 90 -4.89 15.98 -1.41
C GLY A 90 -3.88 16.94 -0.81
N HIS A 91 -2.92 17.39 -1.62
CA HIS A 91 -1.96 18.41 -1.25
C HIS A 91 -2.06 19.54 -2.27
N THR A 92 -1.90 20.78 -1.84
CA THR A 92 -1.65 21.91 -2.74
C THR A 92 -0.21 22.35 -2.54
N ASP A 93 0.33 23.08 -3.52
CA ASP A 93 1.58 23.79 -3.30
C ASP A 93 1.34 24.97 -2.32
N ASN A 94 2.38 25.78 -2.13
CA ASN A 94 2.36 26.96 -1.28
C ASN A 94 1.85 28.21 -2.00
N TYR A 95 1.24 28.08 -3.19
CA TYR A 95 0.67 29.18 -3.96
C TYR A 95 -0.84 29.24 -3.74
N GLY A 96 -1.33 30.41 -3.35
CA GLY A 96 -2.76 30.67 -3.15
C GLY A 96 -3.05 32.15 -3.32
N GLU A 97 -4.26 32.47 -3.72
CA GLU A 97 -4.71 33.87 -3.73
C GLU A 97 -4.96 34.30 -2.27
N ASP A 98 -4.38 35.43 -1.86
CA ASP A 98 -4.71 36.05 -0.58
C ASP A 98 -6.19 36.47 -0.66
N TRP A 99 -7.07 35.75 0.03
CA TRP A 99 -8.50 36.03 0.10
C TRP A 99 -8.85 37.33 0.87
N LEU A 100 -7.92 38.29 0.97
CA LEU A 100 -8.03 39.53 1.73
C LEU A 100 -7.92 40.83 0.90
N GLN A 101 -8.25 40.80 -0.39
CA GLN A 101 -8.53 42.03 -1.16
C GLN A 101 -9.80 41.94 -1.99
#